data_AF-A0A7W8BJC4-F1
#
_entry.id   AF-A0A7W8BJC4-F1
#
_cell.length_a   1.000
_cell.length_b   1.000
_cell.length_c   1.000
_cell.angle_alpha   90.00
_cell.angle_beta   90.00
_cell.angle_gamma   90.00
#
_symmetry.space_group_name_H-M   'P 1'
#
loop_
_entity.id
_entity.type
_entity.pdbx_description
1 polymer ?
#
loop_
_entity_poly.entity_id
_entity_poly.type
_entity_poly.pdbx_seq_one_letter_code
_entity_poly.pdbx_strand_id
1 'polypeptide(L)'
;MTPPQSPTRNWKPSSGTDWRSRLTAAWLIGVDRRERFRARIGDLLLASEVCSSGSAYCFALARFGTHADADILTAYLDRYLPRTDLHYDQPAALGALLRLDAHLSTHHADRFTQPDGLWDHWVNGVGRLGYPSHTPAEVRRWTDLHCDFANGWTRP
;
A
#
# COMPACT_ATOMS: atom_id res chain seq x y z
N MET A 1 -12.58 56.21 16.15
CA MET A 1 -11.38 55.36 16.21
C MET A 1 -11.85 53.93 15.96
N THR A 2 -11.71 53.45 14.72
CA THR A 2 -12.25 52.17 14.25
C THR A 2 -11.12 51.14 14.25
N PRO A 3 -11.29 49.90 14.75
CA PRO A 3 -10.21 48.93 14.75
C PRO A 3 -9.90 48.47 13.31
N PRO A 4 -8.64 48.12 12.99
CA PRO A 4 -8.31 47.61 11.67
C PRO A 4 -8.94 46.22 11.48
N GLN A 5 -9.62 46.02 10.35
CA GLN A 5 -10.11 44.72 9.95
C GLN A 5 -8.92 43.81 9.64
N SER A 6 -8.79 42.70 10.38
CA SER A 6 -7.88 41.62 10.05
C SER A 6 -8.23 41.06 8.66
N PRO A 7 -7.26 40.88 7.74
CA PRO A 7 -7.58 40.30 6.45
C PRO A 7 -8.04 38.86 6.67
N THR A 8 -9.28 38.56 6.27
CA THR A 8 -9.81 37.21 6.16
C THR A 8 -8.86 36.42 5.28
N ARG A 9 -8.07 35.55 5.90
CA ARG A 9 -7.15 34.65 5.22
C ARG A 9 -8.02 33.71 4.38
N ASN A 10 -8.20 34.04 3.10
CA ASN A 10 -8.83 33.18 2.11
C ASN A 10 -8.01 31.89 2.04
N TRP A 11 -8.46 30.86 2.74
CA TRP A 11 -7.95 29.51 2.60
C TRP A 11 -8.41 28.98 1.24
N LYS A 12 -7.52 29.04 0.24
CA LYS A 12 -7.64 28.14 -0.90
C LYS A 12 -7.14 26.77 -0.44
N PRO A 13 -7.93 25.68 -0.56
CA PRO A 13 -7.38 24.35 -0.38
C PRO A 13 -6.25 24.20 -1.40
N SER A 14 -5.03 23.91 -0.93
CA SER A 14 -3.95 23.53 -1.83
C SER A 14 -4.39 22.27 -2.56
N SER A 15 -4.75 22.41 -3.82
CA SER A 15 -4.83 21.31 -4.78
C SER A 15 -3.42 20.74 -4.93
N GLY A 16 -3.05 19.81 -4.05
CA GLY A 16 -1.69 19.27 -3.95
C GLY A 16 -1.49 18.38 -2.72
N THR A 17 -1.89 17.12 -2.85
CA THR A 17 -1.25 15.94 -2.21
C THR A 17 -1.06 15.97 -0.69
N ASP A 18 -2.16 15.88 0.07
CA ASP A 18 -2.12 15.55 1.51
C ASP A 18 -1.79 14.07 1.74
N TRP A 19 -0.60 13.66 1.31
CA TRP A 19 -0.12 12.29 1.44
C TRP A 19 0.14 11.90 2.90
N ARG A 20 0.45 12.88 3.75
CA ARG A 20 0.69 12.66 5.18
C ARG A 20 -0.59 12.28 5.90
N SER A 21 -1.69 13.03 5.73
CA SER A 21 -2.96 12.63 6.35
C SER A 21 -3.47 11.31 5.77
N ARG A 22 -3.29 11.07 4.47
CA ARG A 22 -3.63 9.78 3.84
C ARG A 22 -2.84 8.62 4.45
N LEU A 23 -1.52 8.80 4.60
CA LEU A 23 -0.62 7.82 5.24
C LEU A 23 -1.07 7.55 6.68
N THR A 24 -1.25 8.60 7.49
CA THR A 24 -1.68 8.47 8.89
C THR A 24 -3.04 7.78 8.99
N ALA A 25 -4.02 8.18 8.19
CA ALA A 25 -5.34 7.56 8.18
C ALA A 25 -5.27 6.07 7.83
N ALA A 26 -4.49 5.69 6.82
CA ALA A 26 -4.31 4.29 6.43
C ALA A 26 -3.71 3.45 7.56
N TRP A 27 -2.70 3.96 8.26
CA TRP A 27 -2.14 3.29 9.44
C TRP A 27 -3.17 3.10 10.55
N LEU A 28 -3.91 4.15 10.92
CA LEU A 28 -4.95 4.05 11.95
C LEU A 28 -6.06 3.07 11.57
N ILE A 29 -6.45 3.05 10.29
CA ILE A 29 -7.42 2.11 9.75
C ILE A 29 -6.92 0.67 9.86
N GLY A 30 -5.66 0.40 9.49
CA GLY A 30 -5.08 -0.94 9.55
C GLY A 30 -4.83 -1.45 10.97
N VAL A 31 -4.43 -0.56 11.90
CA VAL A 31 -4.25 -0.91 13.32
C VAL A 31 -5.59 -1.36 13.93
N ASP A 32 -6.65 -0.56 13.73
CA ASP A 32 -7.99 -0.81 14.29
C ASP A 32 -8.87 -1.71 13.39
N ARG A 33 -8.33 -2.24 12.28
CA ARG A 33 -9.05 -3.07 11.29
C ARG A 33 -10.41 -2.48 10.85
N ARG A 34 -10.44 -1.19 10.49
CA ARG A 34 -11.69 -0.51 10.08
C ARG A 34 -12.10 -0.87 8.65
N GLU A 35 -12.61 -2.07 8.45
CA GLU A 35 -12.97 -2.64 7.15
C GLU A 35 -13.98 -1.81 6.33
N ARG A 36 -14.80 -0.97 6.98
CA ARG A 36 -15.72 -0.04 6.29
C ARG A 36 -15.02 0.89 5.28
N PHE A 37 -13.70 1.07 5.39
CA PHE A 37 -12.92 1.88 4.47
C PHE A 37 -12.24 1.08 3.35
N ARG A 38 -12.43 -0.25 3.27
CA ARG A 38 -11.81 -1.14 2.28
C ARG A 38 -11.96 -0.62 0.85
N ALA A 39 -13.19 -0.34 0.43
CA ALA A 39 -13.45 0.15 -0.93
C ALA A 39 -12.67 1.43 -1.23
N ARG A 40 -12.69 2.40 -0.30
CA ARG A 40 -11.97 3.67 -0.47
C ARG A 40 -10.45 3.49 -0.51
N ILE A 41 -9.91 2.58 0.30
CA ILE A 41 -8.48 2.25 0.30
C ILE A 41 -8.08 1.60 -1.04
N GLY A 42 -8.91 0.67 -1.55
CA GLY A 42 -8.70 0.03 -2.84
C GLY A 42 -8.68 1.04 -4.00
N ASP A 43 -9.67 1.93 -4.05
CA ASP A 43 -9.73 2.99 -5.07
C ASP A 43 -8.47 3.87 -5.06
N LEU A 44 -8.03 4.28 -3.86
CA LEU A 44 -6.85 5.13 -3.68
C LEU A 44 -5.55 4.41 -4.04
N LEU A 45 -5.44 3.13 -3.73
CA LEU A 45 -4.31 2.29 -4.10
C LEU A 45 -4.23 2.13 -5.63
N LEU A 46 -5.35 1.80 -6.28
CA LEU A 46 -5.43 1.60 -7.73
C LEU A 46 -5.22 2.88 -8.53
N ALA A 47 -5.64 4.03 -7.98
CA ALA A 47 -5.40 5.32 -8.62
C ALA A 47 -3.90 5.70 -8.60
N SER A 48 -3.16 5.23 -7.60
CA SER A 48 -1.72 5.48 -7.40
C SER A 48 -1.33 6.96 -7.55
N GLU A 49 -2.24 7.87 -7.20
CA GLU A 49 -2.06 9.32 -7.31
C GLU A 49 -0.95 9.87 -6.40
N VAL A 50 -0.56 9.09 -5.38
CA VAL A 50 0.32 9.51 -4.29
C VAL A 50 1.25 8.38 -3.90
N CYS A 51 2.46 8.39 -4.46
CA CYS A 51 3.49 7.35 -4.32
C CYS A 51 3.96 7.10 -2.86
N SER A 52 3.68 8.00 -1.91
CA SER A 52 4.11 7.84 -0.51
C SER A 52 3.07 7.19 0.41
N SER A 53 1.83 6.98 -0.04
CA SER A 53 0.75 6.44 0.81
C SER A 53 0.36 4.99 0.49
N GLY A 54 0.74 4.44 -0.67
CA GLY A 54 0.26 3.13 -1.11
C GLY A 54 0.75 1.98 -0.23
N SER A 55 1.96 2.06 0.32
CA SER A 55 2.47 1.08 1.30
C SER A 55 1.58 0.95 2.54
N ALA A 56 1.00 2.05 3.02
CA ALA A 56 0.09 2.01 4.16
C ALA A 56 -1.32 1.49 3.80
N TYR A 57 -1.76 1.69 2.56
CA TYR A 57 -2.96 1.01 2.04
C TYR A 57 -2.75 -0.50 1.95
N CYS A 58 -1.59 -0.95 1.43
CA CYS A 58 -1.24 -2.36 1.39
C CYS A 58 -1.19 -2.97 2.79
N PHE A 59 -0.62 -2.26 3.76
CA PHE A 59 -0.67 -2.64 5.17
C PHE A 59 -2.11 -2.79 5.69
N ALA A 60 -2.98 -1.81 5.45
CA ALA A 60 -4.37 -1.87 5.91
C ALA A 60 -5.14 -3.06 5.30
N LEU A 61 -4.94 -3.34 4.02
CA LEU A 61 -5.53 -4.51 3.34
C LEU A 61 -5.01 -5.83 3.92
N ALA A 62 -3.70 -5.94 4.16
CA ALA A 62 -3.11 -7.11 4.83
C ALA A 62 -3.66 -7.31 6.26
N ARG A 63 -4.07 -6.23 6.92
CA ARG A 63 -4.66 -6.27 8.27
C ARG A 63 -6.12 -6.69 8.29
N PHE A 64 -6.88 -6.40 7.23
CA PHE A 64 -8.26 -6.82 7.08
C PHE A 64 -8.36 -8.33 6.83
N GLY A 65 -7.44 -8.89 6.03
CA GLY A 65 -7.22 -10.34 6.02
C GLY A 65 -8.26 -11.15 5.26
N THR A 66 -9.00 -10.57 4.32
CA THR A 66 -10.07 -11.25 3.57
C THR A 66 -9.72 -11.48 2.10
N HIS A 67 -10.44 -12.38 1.43
CA HIS A 67 -10.30 -12.61 -0.01
C HIS A 67 -10.49 -11.34 -0.84
N ALA A 68 -11.41 -10.46 -0.44
CA ALA A 68 -11.62 -9.18 -1.12
C ALA A 68 -10.38 -8.26 -1.04
N ASP A 69 -9.58 -8.38 0.02
CA ASP A 69 -8.33 -7.61 0.17
C ASP A 69 -7.24 -8.17 -0.76
N ALA A 70 -7.19 -9.50 -0.92
CA ALA A 70 -6.31 -10.18 -1.87
C ALA A 70 -6.66 -9.82 -3.33
N ASP A 71 -7.95 -9.71 -3.66
CA ASP A 71 -8.41 -9.27 -4.99
C ASP A 71 -7.94 -7.84 -5.31
N ILE A 72 -8.04 -6.91 -4.35
CA ILE A 72 -7.59 -5.52 -4.52
C ILE A 72 -6.07 -5.47 -4.76
N LEU A 73 -5.29 -6.21 -3.95
CA LEU A 73 -3.83 -6.27 -4.08
C LEU A 73 -3.41 -6.91 -5.41
N THR A 74 -4.09 -7.98 -5.82
CA THR A 74 -3.89 -8.65 -7.11
C THR A 74 -4.16 -7.69 -8.27
N ALA A 75 -5.27 -6.95 -8.24
CA ALA A 75 -5.61 -5.97 -9.27
C ALA A 75 -4.57 -4.84 -9.37
N TYR A 76 -4.02 -4.39 -8.24
CA TYR A 76 -2.93 -3.43 -8.22
C TYR A 76 -1.65 -4.00 -8.86
N LEU A 77 -1.25 -5.21 -8.48
CA LEU A 77 -0.04 -5.86 -9.01
C LEU A 77 -0.17 -6.15 -10.51
N ASP A 78 -1.33 -6.59 -10.98
CA ASP A 78 -1.61 -6.78 -12.41
C ASP A 78 -1.42 -5.49 -13.22
N ARG A 79 -1.79 -4.35 -12.63
CA ARG A 79 -1.68 -3.05 -13.29
C ARG A 79 -0.24 -2.51 -13.28
N TYR A 80 0.49 -2.69 -12.18
CA TYR A 80 1.73 -1.96 -11.93
C TYR A 80 3.02 -2.79 -11.99
N LEU A 81 2.98 -4.13 -11.90
CA LEU A 81 4.18 -4.95 -12.12
C LEU A 81 4.69 -4.90 -13.57
N PRO A 82 3.83 -4.90 -14.62
CA PRO A 82 4.32 -4.78 -16.00
C PRO A 82 4.99 -3.44 -16.32
N ARG A 83 4.85 -2.43 -15.45
CA ARG A 83 5.45 -1.10 -15.60
C ARG A 83 6.83 -1.09 -14.95
N THR A 84 7.80 -1.67 -15.67
CA THR A 84 9.16 -1.91 -15.18
C THR A 84 10.02 -0.63 -15.06
N ASP A 85 9.46 0.51 -15.47
CA ASP A 85 9.97 1.86 -15.33
C ASP A 85 9.40 2.62 -14.10
N LEU A 86 8.45 2.02 -13.37
CA LEU A 86 7.81 2.62 -12.20
C LEU A 86 8.15 1.87 -10.91
N HIS A 87 8.72 2.60 -9.95
CA HIS A 87 8.98 2.12 -8.59
C HIS A 87 8.01 2.76 -7.59
N TYR A 88 6.78 2.25 -7.54
CA TYR A 88 5.73 2.65 -6.61
C TYR A 88 5.69 1.68 -5.41
N ASP A 89 4.49 1.24 -5.04
CA ASP A 89 4.22 0.39 -3.89
C ASP A 89 4.13 -1.10 -4.26
N GLN A 90 4.63 -1.52 -5.44
CA GLN A 90 4.64 -2.93 -5.86
C GLN A 90 5.28 -3.86 -4.81
N PRO A 91 6.42 -3.50 -4.17
CA PRO A 91 6.98 -4.33 -3.09
C PRO A 91 6.02 -4.49 -1.91
N ALA A 92 5.36 -3.42 -1.48
CA ALA A 92 4.43 -3.47 -0.36
C ALA A 92 3.16 -4.27 -0.71
N ALA A 93 2.65 -4.12 -1.95
CA ALA A 93 1.49 -4.86 -2.42
C ALA A 93 1.78 -6.37 -2.53
N LEU A 94 2.95 -6.75 -3.06
CA LEU A 94 3.36 -8.16 -3.12
C LEU A 94 3.55 -8.75 -1.73
N GLY A 95 4.23 -8.03 -0.83
CA GLY A 95 4.41 -8.47 0.55
C GLY A 95 3.08 -8.69 1.28
N ALA A 96 2.12 -7.79 1.08
CA ALA A 96 0.76 -7.91 1.60
C ALA A 96 0.03 -9.14 1.02
N LEU A 97 0.09 -9.35 -0.30
CA LEU A 97 -0.57 -10.49 -0.94
C LEU A 97 0.00 -11.83 -0.47
N LEU A 98 1.33 -11.95 -0.37
CA LEU A 98 2.01 -13.15 0.14
C LEU A 98 1.62 -13.47 1.60
N ARG A 99 1.42 -12.44 2.42
CA ARG A 99 0.91 -12.63 3.78
C ARG A 99 -0.53 -13.13 3.75
N LEU A 100 -1.39 -12.54 2.92
CA LEU A 100 -2.78 -12.98 2.79
C LEU A 100 -2.86 -14.42 2.28
N ASP A 101 -2.05 -14.81 1.31
CA ASP A 101 -1.96 -16.18 0.82
C ASP A 101 -1.62 -17.18 1.93
N ALA A 102 -0.62 -16.85 2.75
CA ALA A 102 -0.28 -17.66 3.91
C ALA A 102 -1.40 -17.70 4.96
N HIS A 103 -2.14 -16.60 5.16
CA HIS A 103 -3.22 -16.51 6.14
C HIS A 103 -4.50 -17.23 5.70
N LEU A 104 -4.86 -17.12 4.42
CA LEU A 104 -6.08 -17.65 3.83
C LEU A 104 -5.88 -19.04 3.20
N SER A 105 -4.65 -19.54 3.18
CA SER A 105 -4.28 -20.78 2.47
C SER A 105 -4.62 -20.71 0.98
N THR A 106 -4.26 -19.59 0.35
CA THR A 106 -4.44 -19.32 -1.08
C THR A 106 -3.09 -19.14 -1.78
N HIS A 107 -3.11 -18.98 -3.10
CA HIS A 107 -1.93 -18.92 -3.97
C HIS A 107 -2.04 -17.81 -5.02
N HIS A 108 -2.62 -16.66 -4.66
CA HIS A 108 -2.82 -15.54 -5.57
C HIS A 108 -1.50 -14.95 -6.09
N ALA A 109 -0.45 -14.94 -5.25
CA ALA A 109 0.85 -14.39 -5.58
C ALA A 109 1.66 -15.25 -6.57
N ASP A 110 1.37 -16.55 -6.68
CA ASP A 110 2.16 -17.51 -7.45
C ASP A 110 2.34 -17.07 -8.92
N ARG A 111 1.32 -16.47 -9.53
CA ARG A 111 1.37 -15.97 -10.91
C ARG A 111 2.36 -14.81 -11.12
N PHE A 112 2.70 -14.08 -10.05
CA PHE A 112 3.63 -12.95 -10.11
C PHE A 112 5.07 -13.37 -9.82
N THR A 113 5.24 -14.41 -8.99
CA THR A 113 6.53 -14.83 -8.43
C THR A 113 7.07 -16.13 -9.04
N GLN A 114 6.50 -16.61 -10.16
CA GLN A 114 7.14 -17.67 -10.92
C GLN A 114 8.56 -17.24 -11.33
N PRO A 115 9.51 -18.19 -11.47
CA PRO A 115 10.82 -17.90 -12.03
C PRO A 115 10.70 -17.22 -13.39
N ASP A 116 11.44 -16.13 -13.61
CA ASP A 116 11.35 -15.29 -14.81
C ASP A 116 9.93 -14.72 -15.03
N GLY A 117 9.19 -14.51 -13.94
CA GLY A 117 7.85 -13.95 -13.93
C GLY A 117 7.81 -12.43 -13.87
N LEU A 118 6.60 -11.88 -13.68
CA LEU A 118 6.37 -10.43 -13.63
C LEU A 118 7.19 -9.72 -12.54
N TRP A 119 7.39 -10.36 -11.38
CA TRP A 119 8.22 -9.80 -10.32
C TRP A 119 9.68 -9.67 -10.74
N ASP A 120 10.27 -10.72 -11.32
CA ASP A 120 11.67 -10.72 -11.75
C ASP A 120 11.90 -9.69 -12.87
N HIS A 121 10.98 -9.59 -13.83
CA HIS A 121 11.04 -8.56 -14.86
C HIS A 121 10.95 -7.14 -14.28
N TRP A 122 10.08 -6.92 -13.30
CA TRP A 122 9.95 -5.63 -12.62
C TRP A 122 11.24 -5.28 -11.85
N VAL A 123 11.78 -6.21 -11.04
CA VAL A 123 13.04 -6.04 -10.31
C VAL A 123 14.19 -5.69 -11.25
N ASN A 124 14.31 -6.41 -12.37
CA ASN A 124 15.33 -6.13 -13.38
C ASN A 124 15.16 -4.75 -14.02
N GLY A 125 13.92 -4.31 -14.25
CA GLY A 125 13.64 -2.99 -14.79
C GLY A 125 13.99 -1.85 -13.86
N VAL A 126 13.48 -1.87 -12.64
CA VAL A 126 13.75 -0.83 -11.65
C VAL A 126 15.21 -0.86 -11.17
N GLY A 127 15.85 -2.03 -11.20
CA GLY A 127 17.28 -2.17 -10.94
C GLY A 127 18.15 -1.41 -11.94
N ARG A 128 17.76 -1.36 -13.23
CA ARG A 128 18.44 -0.52 -14.24
C ARG A 128 18.30 0.99 -13.96
N LEU A 129 17.29 1.38 -13.18
CA LEU A 129 17.07 2.75 -12.72
C LEU A 129 17.77 3.05 -11.37
N GLY A 130 18.48 2.08 -10.79
CA GLY A 130 19.21 2.24 -9.52
C GLY A 130 18.39 1.97 -8.26
N TYR A 131 17.17 1.42 -8.39
CA TYR A 131 16.39 0.99 -7.23
C TYR A 131 16.89 -0.34 -6.65
N PRO A 132 16.78 -0.54 -5.33
CA PRO A 132 17.19 -1.80 -4.71
C PRO A 132 16.30 -2.96 -5.20
N SER A 133 16.92 -4.12 -5.37
CA SER A 133 16.18 -5.37 -5.58
C SER A 133 15.71 -5.93 -4.24
N HIS A 134 14.50 -6.49 -4.23
CA HIS A 134 13.95 -7.20 -3.09
C HIS A 134 13.46 -8.58 -3.53
N THR A 135 13.71 -9.59 -2.72
CA THR A 135 13.12 -10.92 -2.91
C THR A 135 11.66 -10.93 -2.41
N PRO A 136 10.79 -11.80 -2.97
CA PRO A 136 9.43 -11.98 -2.45
C PRO A 136 9.39 -12.30 -0.94
N ALA A 137 10.36 -13.07 -0.45
CA ALA A 137 10.48 -13.40 0.97
C ALA A 137 10.78 -12.18 1.84
N GLU A 138 11.65 -11.27 1.39
CA GLU A 138 11.97 -10.04 2.13
C GLU A 138 10.77 -9.10 2.21
N VAL A 139 10.05 -8.88 1.11
CA VAL A 139 8.88 -7.99 1.13
C VAL A 139 7.73 -8.54 1.97
N ARG A 140 7.54 -9.87 1.96
CA ARG A 140 6.61 -10.55 2.89
C ARG A 140 7.03 -10.31 4.34
N ARG A 141 8.30 -10.54 4.66
CA ARG A 141 8.84 -10.35 6.02
C ARG A 141 8.59 -8.93 6.54
N TRP A 142 8.78 -7.90 5.71
CA TRP A 142 8.47 -6.51 6.09
C TRP A 142 6.99 -6.32 6.42
N THR A 143 6.11 -6.93 5.64
CA THR A 143 4.66 -6.86 5.89
C THR A 143 4.25 -7.60 7.16
N ASP A 144 4.86 -8.77 7.41
CA ASP A 144 4.66 -9.54 8.63
C ASP A 144 5.05 -8.73 9.86
N LEU A 145 6.22 -8.06 9.84
CA LEU A 145 6.66 -7.20 10.94
C LEU A 145 5.66 -6.08 11.27
N HIS A 146 5.15 -5.37 10.26
CA HIS A 146 4.15 -4.32 10.48
C HIS A 146 2.84 -4.88 11.05
N CYS A 147 2.37 -6.01 10.51
CA CYS A 147 1.13 -6.62 10.94
C CYS A 147 1.23 -7.20 12.36
N ASP A 148 2.36 -7.78 12.72
CA ASP A 148 2.62 -8.38 14.02
C ASP A 148 2.84 -7.31 15.08
N PHE A 149 3.52 -6.22 14.74
CA PHE A 149 3.55 -5.02 15.57
C PHE A 149 2.13 -4.53 15.87
N ALA A 150 1.29 -4.35 14.86
CA ALA A 150 -0.09 -3.90 15.03
C ALA A 150 -0.95 -4.89 15.86
N ASN A 151 -0.71 -6.20 15.73
CA ASN A 151 -1.36 -7.20 16.58
C ASN A 151 -1.05 -7.00 18.07
N GLY A 152 0.18 -6.60 18.41
CA GLY A 152 0.60 -6.33 19.79
C GLY A 152 -0.18 -5.22 20.48
N TRP A 153 -0.70 -4.24 19.72
CA TRP A 153 -1.52 -3.14 20.25
C TRP A 153 -2.98 -3.50 20.48
N THR A 154 -3.44 -4.62 19.90
CA THR A 154 -4.83 -5.09 19.98
C THR A 154 -5.04 -6.22 21.00
N ARG A 155 -3.97 -6.64 21.69
CA ARG A 155 -4.05 -7.62 22.78
C ARG A 155 -4.21 -6.87 24.11
N PRO A 156 -5.22 -7.21 24.94
CA PRO A 156 -5.44 -6.60 26.24
C PRO A 156 -4.28 -6.86 27.21
#